data_AF-A0A1U8Y236-F1
#
_entry.id   AF-A0A1U8Y236-F1
#
_cell.length_a   1.000
_cell.length_b   1.000
_cell.length_c   1.000
_cell.angle_alpha   90.00
_cell.angle_beta   90.00
_cell.angle_gamma   90.00
#
_symmetry.space_group_name_H-M   'P 1'
#
loop_
_entity.id
_entity.type
_entity.pdbx_description
1 polymer ?
#
loop_
_entity_poly.entity_id
_entity_poly.type
_entity_poly.pdbx_seq_one_letter_code
_entity_poly.pdbx_strand_id
1 'polypeptide(L)'
;GYRPIIDAFRLFAKTDDSAYTKSSSAIIKTGDFICPSTGKPCSCGASIANEGPSPTDSRTCGYRYKQISYSEINGSSYSEKELIFPPELLLRINMPLNLCGFGGLKWYRPLRLQHVLDLKSCYPEAKLVVGNSEVGIEMNMKNAQYPVLISVTHVPELNVLNVEENGLKIGASVRLTKLQQILRKVISEHDGHKTSSCKAILEQL
;
A
#
# COMPACT_ATOMS: atom_id res chain seq x y z
N GLY A 1 -1.62 -1.26 8.87
CA GLY A 1 -1.80 0.21 8.80
C GLY A 1 -0.50 0.88 8.39
N TYR A 2 -0.55 2.13 7.95
CA TYR A 2 0.63 2.89 7.47
C TYR A 2 1.57 3.36 8.59
N ARG A 3 1.15 3.25 9.86
CA ARG A 3 1.87 3.77 11.03
C ARG A 3 3.32 3.28 11.13
N PRO A 4 3.64 1.98 11.00
CA PRO A 4 5.03 1.52 11.04
C PRO A 4 5.89 2.09 9.90
N ILE A 5 5.29 2.34 8.72
CA ILE A 5 5.99 2.94 7.58
C ILE A 5 6.29 4.41 7.86
N ILE A 6 5.34 5.14 8.43
CA ILE A 6 5.52 6.56 8.81
C ILE A 6 6.53 6.69 9.94
N ASP A 7 6.46 5.83 10.95
CA ASP A 7 7.40 5.82 12.06
C ASP A 7 8.82 5.49 11.58
N ALA A 8 8.98 4.54 10.67
CA ALA A 8 10.25 4.27 10.01
C ALA A 8 10.72 5.46 9.15
N PHE A 9 9.83 6.07 8.36
CA PHE A 9 10.15 7.23 7.55
C PHE A 9 10.66 8.40 8.41
N ARG A 10 10.04 8.64 9.57
CA ARG A 10 10.47 9.70 10.52
C ARG A 10 11.92 9.54 10.97
N LEU A 11 12.43 8.31 11.08
CA LEU A 11 13.84 8.06 11.44
C LEU A 11 14.82 8.49 10.35
N PHE A 12 14.38 8.52 9.09
CA PHE A 12 15.21 8.84 7.92
C PHE A 12 14.78 10.13 7.21
N ALA A 13 13.76 10.81 7.73
CA ALA A 13 13.25 12.05 7.18
C ALA A 13 14.24 13.19 7.44
N LYS A 14 14.59 13.91 6.38
CA LYS A 14 15.34 15.14 6.43
C LYS A 14 14.41 16.22 6.98
N THR A 15 14.99 17.18 7.69
CA THR A 15 14.29 18.35 8.22
C THR A 15 13.80 19.31 7.14
N ASP A 16 14.26 19.15 5.90
CA ASP A 16 13.87 19.94 4.74
C ASP A 16 12.82 19.20 3.90
N ASP A 17 11.57 19.64 4.00
CA ASP A 17 10.43 19.08 3.26
C ASP A 17 10.57 19.24 1.74
N SER A 18 11.36 20.21 1.27
CA SER A 18 11.56 20.44 -0.16
C SER A 18 12.24 19.24 -0.85
N ALA A 19 13.04 18.47 -0.10
CA ALA A 19 13.68 17.24 -0.57
C ALA A 19 12.67 16.12 -0.92
N TYR A 20 11.44 16.22 -0.44
CA TYR A 20 10.37 15.23 -0.65
C TYR A 20 9.30 15.70 -1.63
N THR A 21 9.28 16.99 -1.96
CA THR A 21 8.38 17.53 -2.99
C THR A 21 9.00 17.36 -4.37
N LYS A 22 8.34 16.61 -5.26
CA LYS A 22 8.66 16.65 -6.70
C LYS A 22 8.24 18.01 -7.23
N SER A 23 9.15 18.96 -7.21
CA SER A 23 8.99 20.25 -7.88
C SER A 23 9.02 20.02 -9.40
N SER A 24 7.88 19.66 -9.99
CA SER A 24 7.59 20.16 -11.33
C SER A 24 7.49 21.68 -11.19
N SER A 25 8.26 22.40 -11.99
CA SER A 25 8.51 23.85 -11.95
C SER A 25 7.28 24.74 -12.23
N ALA A 26 6.09 24.32 -11.82
CA ALA A 26 4.94 25.21 -11.71
C ALA A 26 5.05 25.92 -10.36
N ILE A 27 5.17 27.24 -10.44
CA ILE A 27 5.26 28.21 -9.36
C ILE A 27 4.24 27.87 -8.26
N ILE A 28 4.67 27.12 -7.24
CA ILE A 28 4.02 27.15 -5.93
C ILE A 28 4.42 28.53 -5.41
N LYS A 29 3.46 29.45 -5.33
CA LYS A 29 3.64 30.65 -4.53
C LYS A 29 3.99 30.16 -3.13
N THR A 30 5.21 30.45 -2.70
CA THR A 30 5.78 30.07 -1.42
C THR A 30 4.83 30.52 -0.30
N GLY A 31 3.96 29.64 0.20
CA GLY A 31 2.98 30.01 1.23
C GLY A 31 1.69 29.19 1.31
N ASP A 32 1.31 28.42 0.29
CA ASP A 32 0.02 27.70 0.34
C ASP A 32 0.11 26.42 1.17
N PHE A 33 -0.64 26.37 2.28
CA PHE A 33 -0.82 25.16 3.10
C PHE A 33 -1.46 24.04 2.29
N ILE A 34 -0.73 22.93 2.13
CA ILE A 34 -1.25 21.72 1.48
C ILE A 34 -2.03 20.92 2.54
N CYS A 35 -3.31 20.70 2.27
CA CYS A 35 -4.17 19.93 3.16
C CYS A 35 -3.70 18.47 3.25
N PRO A 36 -3.49 17.93 4.46
CA PRO A 36 -3.22 16.50 4.62
C PRO A 36 -4.34 15.65 4.00
N SER A 37 -5.60 16.01 4.23
CA SER A 37 -6.78 15.24 3.79
C SER A 37 -6.98 15.17 2.27
N THR A 38 -6.50 16.16 1.51
CA THR A 38 -6.76 16.23 0.06
C THR A 38 -5.51 16.23 -0.80
N GLY A 39 -4.31 16.40 -0.23
CA GLY A 39 -3.06 16.54 -0.97
C GLY A 39 -3.01 17.79 -1.87
N LYS A 40 -3.95 18.73 -1.67
CA LYS A 40 -4.14 19.95 -2.47
C LYS A 40 -4.11 21.19 -1.57
N PRO A 41 -3.84 22.39 -2.11
CA PRO A 41 -4.01 23.63 -1.37
C PRO A 41 -5.43 23.72 -0.81
N CYS A 42 -5.58 23.92 0.51
CA CYS A 42 -6.88 24.19 1.14
C CYS A 42 -6.81 25.45 2.00
N SER A 43 -7.95 26.13 2.13
CA SER A 43 -8.13 27.23 3.10
C SER A 43 -8.39 26.74 4.53
N CYS A 44 -8.41 25.42 4.74
CA CYS A 44 -8.76 24.77 6.01
C CYS A 44 -7.68 24.91 7.11
N GLY A 45 -6.50 25.43 6.78
CA GLY A 45 -5.42 25.70 7.73
C GLY A 45 -5.27 27.18 8.15
N ALA A 46 -6.11 28.10 7.64
CA ALA A 46 -5.91 29.55 7.83
C ALA A 46 -6.49 30.14 9.12
N SER A 47 -7.16 29.35 9.96
CA SER A 47 -7.91 29.86 11.12
C SER A 47 -7.32 29.44 12.47
N ILE A 48 -6.08 29.83 12.75
CA ILE A 48 -5.58 30.00 14.12
C ILE A 48 -4.81 31.33 14.19
N ALA A 49 -5.56 32.43 14.20
CA ALA A 49 -5.05 33.75 14.61
C ALA A 49 -5.93 34.22 15.77
N ASN A 50 -5.44 34.05 17.00
CA ASN A 50 -6.03 34.68 18.17
C ASN A 50 -5.62 36.16 18.24
N GLU A 51 -6.55 36.98 18.67
CA GLU A 51 -6.56 38.45 18.64
C GLU A 51 -5.62 39.13 19.66
N GLY A 52 -5.11 40.33 19.31
CA GLY A 52 -4.66 41.39 20.23
C GLY A 52 -3.23 41.94 20.01
N PRO A 53 -2.93 43.21 20.38
CA PRO A 53 -3.07 44.38 19.50
C PRO A 53 -1.73 45.00 19.04
N SER A 54 -1.78 45.75 17.93
CA SER A 54 -0.70 46.60 17.38
C SER A 54 -0.44 47.86 18.26
N PRO A 55 0.75 48.52 18.26
CA PRO A 55 1.20 49.33 17.11
C PRO A 55 2.74 49.43 16.86
N THR A 56 3.12 49.74 15.61
CA THR A 56 4.39 50.35 15.10
C THR A 56 5.71 49.60 15.41
N ASP A 57 6.66 49.33 14.51
CA ASP A 57 7.14 50.09 13.37
C ASP A 57 8.13 49.22 12.54
N SER A 58 8.35 49.60 11.30
CA SER A 58 9.50 49.26 10.43
C SER A 58 9.68 47.82 9.86
N ARG A 59 9.94 47.82 8.56
CA ARG A 59 10.14 46.70 7.65
C ARG A 59 11.39 45.89 8.00
N THR A 60 11.25 44.56 8.13
CA THR A 60 12.04 43.51 7.45
C THR A 60 11.33 42.17 7.74
N CYS A 61 10.54 41.64 6.81
CA CYS A 61 9.89 40.33 6.99
C CYS A 61 10.87 39.18 6.72
N GLY A 62 11.90 39.08 7.56
CA GLY A 62 12.66 37.85 7.70
C GLY A 62 11.78 36.82 8.40
N TYR A 63 10.93 36.11 7.65
CA TYR A 63 10.40 34.83 8.12
C TYR A 63 11.60 33.90 8.24
N ARG A 64 12.27 33.95 9.41
CA ARG A 64 13.06 32.82 9.89
C ARG A 64 12.06 31.67 9.91
N TYR A 65 12.20 30.74 8.96
CA TYR A 65 11.71 29.39 9.16
C TYR A 65 12.27 28.97 10.52
N LYS A 66 11.42 28.99 11.54
CA LYS A 66 11.78 28.48 12.86
C LYS A 66 12.13 27.03 12.59
N GLN A 67 13.42 26.71 12.75
CA GLN A 67 13.93 25.35 12.62
C GLN A 67 13.00 24.47 13.45
N ILE A 68 12.23 23.61 12.77
CA ILE A 68 11.34 22.67 13.44
C ILE A 68 12.28 21.70 14.14
N SER A 69 12.53 21.96 15.41
CA SER A 69 13.23 21.08 16.32
C SER A 69 12.52 19.73 16.29
N TYR A 70 13.32 18.65 16.20
CA TYR A 70 12.88 17.27 16.22
C TYR A 70 12.22 16.94 17.57
N SER A 71 10.98 17.41 17.76
CA SER A 71 10.11 17.12 18.91
C SER A 71 8.78 17.88 18.90
N GLU A 72 8.59 18.95 18.11
CA GLU A 72 7.37 19.77 18.24
C GLU A 72 6.10 19.09 17.66
N ILE A 73 6.23 18.05 16.84
CA ILE A 73 5.09 17.20 16.50
C ILE A 73 4.95 16.17 17.63
N ASN A 74 4.20 16.52 18.67
CA ASN A 74 3.81 15.56 19.69
C ASN A 74 3.02 14.42 19.01
N GLY A 75 3.69 13.33 18.66
CA GLY A 75 3.13 12.19 17.93
C GLY A 75 1.99 11.48 18.68
N SER A 76 1.74 11.86 19.94
CA SER A 76 0.58 11.44 20.72
C SER A 76 -0.73 12.13 20.28
N SER A 77 -0.70 13.29 19.62
CA SER A 77 -1.94 13.98 19.18
C SER A 77 -2.62 13.31 17.98
N TYR A 78 -1.89 12.46 17.25
CA TYR A 78 -2.40 11.61 16.16
C TYR A 78 -2.79 10.21 16.63
N SER A 79 -2.77 9.95 17.95
CA SER A 79 -2.99 8.59 18.46
C SER A 79 -4.44 8.12 18.35
N GLU A 80 -5.41 9.03 18.29
CA GLU A 80 -6.85 8.70 18.35
C GLU A 80 -7.53 8.63 16.97
N LYS A 81 -6.88 9.08 15.89
CA LYS A 81 -7.51 9.17 14.57
C LYS A 81 -6.78 8.30 13.55
N GLU A 82 -7.54 7.49 12.83
CA GLU A 82 -7.01 6.67 11.74
C GLU A 82 -6.39 7.57 10.65
N LEU A 83 -5.27 7.13 10.11
CA LEU A 83 -4.62 7.83 9.01
C LEU A 83 -5.50 7.75 7.77
N ILE A 84 -5.70 8.90 7.14
CA ILE A 84 -6.35 8.97 5.83
C ILE A 84 -5.59 8.11 4.81
N PHE A 85 -6.34 7.53 3.87
CA PHE A 85 -5.73 6.86 2.73
C PHE A 85 -5.20 7.92 1.75
N PRO A 86 -3.94 7.84 1.28
CA PRO A 86 -3.38 8.83 0.36
C PRO A 86 -4.25 8.95 -0.92
N PRO A 87 -4.81 10.14 -1.22
CA PRO A 87 -5.74 10.29 -2.35
C PRO A 87 -5.07 9.98 -3.69
N GLU A 88 -3.75 10.14 -3.81
CA GLU A 88 -2.97 9.81 -5.00
C GLU A 88 -3.00 8.31 -5.31
N LEU A 89 -3.09 7.46 -4.29
CA LEU A 89 -3.16 6.00 -4.46
C LEU A 89 -4.53 5.54 -4.94
N LEU A 90 -5.60 6.33 -4.72
CA LEU A 90 -6.94 6.02 -5.26
C LEU A 90 -6.97 6.19 -6.78
N LEU A 91 -6.19 7.14 -7.31
CA LEU A 91 -6.09 7.43 -8.74
C LEU A 91 -5.08 6.53 -9.46
N ARG A 92 -4.40 5.64 -8.74
CA ARG A 92 -3.32 4.84 -9.28
C ARG A 92 -3.85 3.75 -10.22
N ILE A 93 -3.43 3.83 -11.47
CA ILE A 93 -3.69 2.76 -12.46
C ILE A 93 -2.67 1.63 -12.23
N ASN A 94 -3.17 0.39 -12.23
CA ASN A 94 -2.32 -0.79 -12.18
C ASN A 94 -1.52 -0.92 -13.48
N MET A 95 -0.19 -0.84 -13.38
CA MET A 95 0.73 -1.02 -14.50
C MET A 95 1.58 -2.29 -14.32
N PRO A 96 1.90 -3.04 -15.39
CA PRO A 96 2.84 -4.15 -15.25
C PRO A 96 4.19 -3.64 -14.74
N LEU A 97 4.87 -4.44 -13.92
CA LEU A 97 6.19 -4.08 -13.37
C LEU A 97 7.24 -5.10 -13.79
N ASN A 98 8.44 -4.60 -14.05
CA ASN A 98 9.66 -5.38 -14.27
C ASN A 98 10.79 -4.68 -13.52
N LEU A 99 11.32 -5.33 -12.49
CA LEU A 99 12.35 -4.79 -11.62
C LEU A 99 13.58 -5.68 -11.68
N CYS A 100 14.76 -5.05 -11.74
CA CYS A 100 16.05 -5.71 -11.62
C CYS A 100 16.67 -5.33 -10.28
N GLY A 101 16.99 -6.33 -9.47
CA GLY A 101 17.64 -6.20 -8.18
C GLY A 101 19.12 -6.56 -8.23
N PHE A 102 19.76 -6.46 -7.08
CA PHE A 102 21.14 -6.90 -6.88
C PHE A 102 21.29 -8.40 -7.20
N GLY A 103 22.48 -8.81 -7.65
CA GLY A 103 22.76 -10.23 -7.98
C GLY A 103 21.99 -10.75 -9.20
N GLY A 104 21.45 -9.88 -10.05
CA GLY A 104 20.70 -10.27 -11.25
C GLY A 104 19.27 -10.74 -10.99
N LEU A 105 18.74 -10.51 -9.78
CA LEU A 105 17.36 -10.83 -9.42
C LEU A 105 16.37 -10.08 -10.34
N LYS A 106 15.44 -10.81 -10.97
CA LYS A 106 14.37 -10.24 -11.78
C LYS A 106 13.04 -10.44 -11.09
N TRP A 107 12.24 -9.39 -10.98
CA TRP A 107 10.89 -9.46 -10.41
C TRP A 107 9.88 -8.88 -11.38
N TYR A 108 8.90 -9.71 -11.75
CA TYR A 108 7.84 -9.36 -12.70
C TYR A 108 6.48 -9.30 -12.00
N ARG A 109 5.64 -8.35 -12.38
CA ARG A 109 4.22 -8.31 -12.02
C ARG A 109 3.38 -8.13 -13.27
N PRO A 110 3.04 -9.22 -13.98
CA PRO A 110 2.07 -9.18 -15.07
C PRO A 110 0.65 -8.85 -14.57
N LEU A 111 -0.18 -8.37 -15.48
CA LEU A 111 -1.60 -8.08 -15.24
C LEU A 111 -2.55 -9.00 -16.03
N ARG A 112 -2.01 -9.87 -16.88
CA ARG A 112 -2.77 -10.78 -17.75
C ARG A 112 -2.21 -12.19 -17.60
N LEU A 113 -3.07 -13.19 -17.66
CA LEU A 113 -2.67 -14.59 -17.55
C LEU A 113 -1.67 -14.98 -18.65
N GLN A 114 -1.90 -14.54 -19.89
CA GLN A 114 -0.99 -14.83 -21.01
C GLN A 114 0.46 -14.43 -20.71
N HIS A 115 0.67 -13.24 -20.15
CA HIS A 115 2.02 -12.77 -19.82
C HIS A 115 2.67 -13.60 -18.70
N VAL A 116 1.89 -14.18 -17.78
CA VAL A 116 2.43 -15.13 -16.79
C VAL A 116 2.94 -16.38 -17.50
N LEU A 117 2.15 -16.92 -18.45
CA LEU A 117 2.51 -18.12 -19.21
C LEU A 117 3.75 -17.86 -20.08
N ASP A 118 3.81 -16.71 -20.75
CA ASP A 118 4.96 -16.31 -21.56
C ASP A 118 6.22 -16.18 -20.70
N LEU A 119 6.11 -15.52 -19.53
CA LEU A 119 7.23 -15.41 -18.59
C LEU A 119 7.66 -16.77 -18.04
N LYS A 120 6.72 -17.68 -17.76
CA LYS A 120 7.02 -19.02 -17.29
C LYS A 120 7.64 -19.90 -18.38
N SER A 121 7.28 -19.68 -19.64
CA SER A 121 7.93 -20.32 -20.80
C SER A 121 9.38 -19.83 -20.97
N CYS A 122 9.61 -18.52 -20.89
CA CYS A 122 10.94 -17.93 -20.95
C CYS A 122 11.82 -18.29 -19.73
N TYR A 123 11.20 -18.45 -18.57
CA TYR A 123 11.87 -18.78 -17.31
C TYR A 123 11.17 -19.95 -16.61
N PRO A 124 11.43 -21.20 -17.04
CA PRO A 124 10.76 -22.39 -16.48
C PRO A 124 10.95 -22.56 -14.97
N GLU A 125 12.08 -22.11 -14.43
CA GLU A 125 12.39 -22.18 -12.99
C GLU A 125 11.88 -20.97 -12.19
N ALA A 126 11.21 -20.00 -12.82
CA ALA A 126 10.73 -18.81 -12.12
C ALA A 126 9.69 -19.19 -11.04
N LYS A 127 9.88 -18.68 -9.81
CA LYS A 127 8.94 -18.92 -8.72
C LYS A 127 7.76 -17.96 -8.84
N LEU A 128 6.55 -18.51 -8.81
CA LEU A 128 5.33 -17.70 -8.72
C LEU A 128 5.13 -17.24 -7.27
N VAL A 129 4.81 -15.96 -7.09
CA VAL A 129 4.68 -15.34 -5.76
C VAL A 129 3.31 -14.68 -5.61
N VAL A 130 2.61 -14.99 -4.52
CA VAL A 130 1.37 -14.31 -4.09
C VAL A 130 1.63 -13.52 -2.81
N GLY A 131 1.53 -14.18 -1.65
CA GLY A 131 1.72 -13.56 -0.33
C GLY A 131 3.15 -13.63 0.23
N ASN A 132 4.07 -14.31 -0.47
CA ASN A 132 5.48 -14.50 -0.08
C ASN A 132 5.74 -15.27 1.23
N SER A 133 4.72 -15.82 1.88
CA SER A 133 4.87 -16.51 3.17
C SER A 133 5.74 -17.78 3.11
N GLU A 134 5.70 -18.54 2.02
CA GLU A 134 6.60 -19.71 1.84
C GLU A 134 7.92 -19.30 1.18
N VAL A 135 7.86 -18.57 0.07
CA VAL A 135 9.06 -18.18 -0.71
C VAL A 135 10.04 -17.38 0.14
N GLY A 136 9.54 -16.49 1.00
CA GLY A 136 10.39 -15.75 1.94
C GLY A 136 11.11 -16.65 2.94
N ILE A 137 10.48 -17.73 3.41
CA ILE A 137 11.12 -18.71 4.31
C ILE A 137 12.15 -19.54 3.54
N GLU A 138 11.81 -20.02 2.35
CA GLU A 138 12.72 -20.78 1.48
C GLU A 138 14.02 -19.98 1.22
N MET A 139 13.89 -18.71 0.87
CA MET A 139 15.05 -17.86 0.56
C MET A 139 15.86 -17.50 1.82
N ASN A 140 15.19 -17.10 2.90
CA ASN A 140 15.89 -16.60 4.10
C ASN A 140 16.44 -17.70 5.00
N MET A 141 15.73 -18.82 5.15
CA MET A 141 16.07 -19.87 6.12
C MET A 141 16.60 -21.15 5.45
N LYS A 142 16.16 -21.44 4.22
CA LYS A 142 16.59 -22.64 3.48
C LYS A 142 17.65 -22.33 2.41
N ASN A 143 18.12 -21.08 2.35
CA ASN A 143 19.10 -20.58 1.37
C ASN A 143 18.72 -20.89 -0.10
N ALA A 144 17.42 -20.97 -0.40
CA ALA A 144 16.94 -21.21 -1.75
C ALA A 144 17.18 -19.96 -2.62
N GLN A 145 17.65 -20.17 -3.85
CA GLN A 145 17.97 -19.09 -4.77
C GLN A 145 16.96 -19.06 -5.91
N TYR A 146 16.17 -17.98 -5.97
CA TYR A 146 15.19 -17.76 -7.03
C TYR A 146 15.55 -16.50 -7.83
N PRO A 147 16.33 -16.63 -8.92
CA PRO A 147 16.79 -15.48 -9.70
C PRO A 147 15.66 -14.77 -10.44
N VAL A 148 14.52 -15.43 -10.65
CA VAL A 148 13.34 -14.86 -11.29
C VAL A 148 12.10 -15.13 -10.45
N LEU A 149 11.40 -14.06 -10.09
CA LEU A 149 10.16 -14.08 -9.33
C LEU A 149 9.04 -13.44 -10.16
N ILE A 150 7.87 -14.08 -10.18
CA ILE A 150 6.70 -13.58 -10.90
C ILE A 150 5.54 -13.42 -9.92
N SER A 151 5.15 -12.18 -9.63
CA SER A 151 3.96 -11.91 -8.81
C SER A 151 2.69 -12.04 -9.64
N VAL A 152 1.83 -12.99 -9.27
CA VAL A 152 0.55 -13.26 -9.96
C VAL A 152 -0.67 -12.62 -9.26
N THR A 153 -0.41 -11.81 -8.23
CA THR A 153 -1.43 -11.15 -7.40
C THR A 153 -2.41 -10.26 -8.19
N HIS A 154 -2.01 -9.75 -9.35
CA HIS A 154 -2.81 -8.82 -10.16
C HIS A 154 -3.36 -9.45 -11.44
N VAL A 155 -3.37 -10.78 -11.53
CA VAL A 155 -3.95 -11.52 -12.64
C VAL A 155 -5.42 -11.80 -12.28
N PRO A 156 -6.40 -11.18 -12.96
CA PRO A 156 -7.81 -11.28 -12.57
C PRO A 156 -8.34 -12.71 -12.51
N GLU A 157 -7.97 -13.53 -13.49
CA GLU A 157 -8.41 -14.92 -13.63
C GLU A 157 -8.02 -15.78 -12.42
N LEU A 158 -6.88 -15.48 -11.80
CA LEU A 158 -6.36 -16.18 -10.62
C LEU A 158 -6.95 -15.65 -9.30
N ASN A 159 -7.71 -14.56 -9.33
CA ASN A 159 -8.36 -13.96 -8.16
C ASN A 159 -9.89 -14.13 -8.16
N VAL A 160 -10.43 -14.90 -9.11
CA VAL A 160 -11.86 -15.21 -9.17
C VAL A 160 -12.26 -16.07 -7.96
N LEU A 161 -13.42 -15.77 -7.37
CA LEU A 161 -14.01 -16.57 -6.32
C LEU A 161 -15.52 -16.57 -6.50
N ASN A 162 -16.03 -17.63 -7.12
CA ASN A 162 -17.43 -17.74 -7.54
C ASN A 162 -18.09 -18.96 -6.90
N VAL A 163 -19.35 -18.79 -6.51
CA VAL A 163 -20.24 -19.89 -6.14
C VAL A 163 -21.02 -20.26 -7.40
N GLU A 164 -20.89 -21.50 -7.83
CA GLU A 164 -21.57 -22.08 -8.98
C GLU A 164 -22.58 -23.14 -8.50
N GLU A 165 -23.48 -23.58 -9.36
CA GLU A 165 -24.53 -24.57 -9.01
C GLU A 165 -23.95 -25.87 -8.43
N ASN A 166 -22.78 -26.27 -8.94
CA ASN A 166 -22.12 -27.53 -8.60
C ASN A 166 -20.95 -27.38 -7.62
N GLY A 167 -20.66 -26.17 -7.10
CA GLY A 167 -19.57 -25.98 -6.15
C GLY A 167 -18.94 -24.59 -6.14
N LEU A 168 -17.73 -24.48 -5.56
CA LEU A 168 -16.98 -23.23 -5.49
C LEU A 168 -15.79 -23.25 -6.45
N LYS A 169 -15.69 -22.23 -7.29
CA LYS A 169 -14.52 -21.97 -8.12
C LYS A 169 -13.61 -20.97 -7.42
N ILE A 170 -12.44 -21.43 -6.98
CA ILE A 170 -11.48 -20.66 -6.20
C ILE A 170 -10.22 -20.42 -7.05
N GLY A 171 -9.91 -19.16 -7.31
CA GLY A 171 -8.67 -18.75 -7.98
C GLY A 171 -7.46 -18.95 -7.07
N ALA A 172 -6.34 -19.40 -7.65
CA ALA A 172 -5.14 -19.77 -6.90
C ALA A 172 -4.44 -18.60 -6.17
N SER A 173 -4.76 -17.35 -6.51
CA SER A 173 -4.22 -16.14 -5.86
C SER A 173 -5.18 -15.51 -4.83
N VAL A 174 -6.34 -16.13 -4.59
CA VAL A 174 -7.30 -15.68 -3.59
C VAL A 174 -6.66 -15.73 -2.20
N ARG A 175 -6.82 -14.65 -1.42
CA ARG A 175 -6.34 -14.57 -0.04
C ARG A 175 -7.17 -15.47 0.86
N LEU A 176 -6.53 -16.15 1.81
CA LEU A 176 -7.20 -17.01 2.80
C LEU A 176 -8.31 -16.28 3.56
N THR A 177 -8.10 -15.00 3.92
CA THR A 177 -9.12 -14.17 4.58
C THR A 177 -10.37 -13.99 3.73
N LYS A 178 -10.22 -13.82 2.40
CA LYS A 178 -11.35 -13.71 1.48
C LYS A 178 -12.06 -15.05 1.30
N LEU A 179 -11.30 -16.14 1.25
CA LEU A 179 -11.85 -17.50 1.22
C LEU A 179 -12.69 -17.80 2.46
N GLN A 180 -12.16 -17.54 3.67
CA GLN A 180 -12.89 -17.71 4.93
C GLN A 180 -14.22 -16.94 4.95
N GLN A 181 -14.24 -15.70 4.48
CA GLN A 181 -15.46 -14.88 4.40
C GLN A 181 -16.52 -15.54 3.50
N ILE A 182 -16.13 -16.04 2.34
CA ILE A 182 -17.04 -16.69 1.40
C ILE A 182 -17.50 -18.05 1.91
N LEU A 183 -16.63 -18.85 2.52
CA LEU A 183 -17.02 -20.13 3.12
C LEU A 183 -18.07 -19.92 4.22
N ARG A 184 -17.89 -18.93 5.11
CA ARG A 184 -18.89 -18.57 6.12
C ARG A 184 -20.24 -18.20 5.49
N LYS A 185 -20.21 -17.37 4.44
CA LYS A 185 -21.41 -16.96 3.70
C LYS A 185 -22.13 -18.18 3.10
N VAL A 186 -21.42 -19.03 2.38
CA VAL A 186 -21.98 -20.23 1.73
C VAL A 186 -22.57 -21.19 2.77
N ILE A 187 -21.89 -21.40 3.90
CA ILE A 187 -22.40 -22.26 4.99
C ILE A 187 -23.71 -21.72 5.58
N SER A 188 -23.87 -20.40 5.65
CA SER A 188 -25.11 -19.78 6.17
C SER A 188 -26.27 -19.77 5.17
N GLU A 189 -25.98 -19.75 3.87
CA GLU A 189 -26.99 -19.61 2.81
C GLU A 189 -27.49 -20.95 2.24
N HIS A 190 -26.75 -22.03 2.43
CA HIS A 190 -27.06 -23.34 1.84
C HIS A 190 -27.23 -24.44 2.90
N ASP A 191 -27.98 -25.49 2.53
CA ASP A 191 -28.24 -26.63 3.40
C ASP A 191 -26.97 -27.32 3.90
N GLY A 192 -27.02 -27.83 5.13
CA GLY A 192 -25.87 -28.48 5.79
C GLY A 192 -25.27 -29.66 5.01
N HIS A 193 -26.08 -30.39 4.22
CA HIS A 193 -25.60 -31.52 3.42
C HIS A 193 -24.77 -31.08 2.20
N LYS A 194 -24.98 -29.86 1.69
CA LYS A 194 -24.24 -29.30 0.55
C LYS A 194 -22.94 -28.60 0.97
N THR A 195 -22.81 -28.26 2.25
CA THR A 195 -21.74 -27.41 2.77
C THR A 195 -20.74 -28.14 3.67
N SER A 196 -20.80 -29.47 3.75
CA SER A 196 -19.90 -30.29 4.58
C SER A 196 -18.42 -30.01 4.30
N SER A 197 -18.01 -30.03 3.03
CA SER A 197 -16.63 -29.71 2.64
C SER A 197 -16.25 -28.26 2.96
N CYS A 198 -17.18 -27.31 2.84
CA CYS A 198 -16.92 -25.91 3.18
C CYS A 198 -16.66 -25.74 4.68
N LYS A 199 -17.39 -26.45 5.54
CA LYS A 199 -17.19 -26.44 6.99
C LYS A 199 -15.83 -27.02 7.36
N ALA A 200 -15.48 -28.18 6.80
CA ALA A 200 -14.19 -28.83 7.05
C ALA A 200 -13.00 -27.92 6.65
N ILE A 201 -13.09 -27.24 5.50
CA ILE A 201 -12.05 -26.28 5.08
C ILE A 201 -11.99 -25.10 6.05
N LEU A 202 -13.15 -24.53 6.43
CA LEU A 202 -13.20 -23.40 7.35
C LEU A 202 -12.63 -23.73 8.74
N GLU A 203 -12.80 -24.96 9.22
CA GLU A 203 -12.24 -25.40 10.51
C GLU A 203 -10.71 -25.47 10.52
N GLN A 204 -10.08 -25.70 9.36
CA GLN A 204 -8.61 -25.76 9.24
C GLN A 204 -7.96 -24.39 8.99
N LEU A 205 -8.75 -23.36 8.62
CA LEU A 205 -8.28 -22.01 8.29
C LEU A 205 -8.45 -21.05 9.45
#